data_AF-A0A4W5KEP5-F1
#
_entry.id   AF-A0A4W5KEP5-F1
#
_cell.length_a   1.000
_cell.length_b   1.000
_cell.length_c   1.000
_cell.angle_alpha   90.00
_cell.angle_beta   90.00
_cell.angle_gamma   90.00
#
_symmetry.space_group_name_H-M   'P 1'
#
loop_
_entity.id
_entity.type
_entity.pdbx_description
1 polymer ?
#
loop_
_entity_poly.entity_id
_entity_poly.type
_entity_poly.pdbx_seq_one_letter_code
_entity_poly.pdbx_strand_id
1 'polypeptide(L)'
;MDQEFYRRHSMPDMKDESGTASKTLSAAARRSFFRRKQKHKRSASKDGKDLVDAISTDSLPIMEDGVSLAYQRVQKVECSSPRPVLVLGPLVEANKDMLVKEAPGRFCRCLPEVMKASQQAIERGVKDCVFIDFKRRSGHFDVTTVASIKEITEKDCHCLLDIAPHAIERLHSVHIYPIVIFIRYKNAKQIK
;
A
#
# COMPACT_ATOMS: atom_id res chain seq x y z
N MET A 1 -25.88 21.58 34.01
CA MET A 1 -26.87 21.12 33.02
C MET A 1 -26.13 20.36 31.94
N ASP A 2 -25.32 19.37 32.30
CA ASP A 2 -25.61 18.00 32.82
C ASP A 2 -25.56 17.04 31.61
N GLN A 3 -24.50 16.27 31.38
CA GLN A 3 -23.93 15.14 32.13
C GLN A 3 -24.58 13.79 31.79
N GLU A 4 -23.70 12.82 31.49
CA GLU A 4 -23.84 11.36 31.58
C GLU A 4 -24.54 10.60 30.42
N PHE A 5 -23.79 9.77 29.68
CA PHE A 5 -23.41 8.38 30.02
C PHE A 5 -24.61 7.49 30.32
N TYR A 6 -24.90 6.57 29.39
CA TYR A 6 -25.39 5.25 29.79
C TYR A 6 -24.49 4.16 29.19
N ARG A 7 -23.91 3.39 30.11
CA ARG A 7 -23.05 2.24 29.92
C ARG A 7 -23.81 1.04 30.47
N ARG A 8 -23.59 -0.14 29.86
CA ARG A 8 -23.91 -1.51 30.33
C ARG A 8 -25.39 -1.94 30.12
N HIS A 9 -25.76 -3.21 29.90
CA HIS A 9 -25.21 -4.49 30.36
C HIS A 9 -25.58 -5.66 29.40
N SER A 10 -24.71 -6.68 29.30
CA SER A 10 -25.03 -8.05 28.90
C SER A 10 -25.78 -8.82 30.00
N MET A 11 -26.64 -9.77 29.62
CA MET A 11 -26.87 -11.06 30.30
C MET A 11 -27.36 -12.11 29.29
N PRO A 12 -26.83 -13.36 29.28
CA PRO A 12 -27.47 -14.51 28.66
C PRO A 12 -28.19 -15.37 29.71
N ASP A 13 -29.16 -16.17 29.26
CA ASP A 13 -29.46 -17.57 29.66
C ASP A 13 -30.97 -17.86 29.62
N MET A 14 -31.34 -18.89 28.86
CA MET A 14 -32.49 -19.76 29.15
C MET A 14 -32.12 -21.19 28.77
N LYS A 15 -32.46 -22.10 29.67
CA LYS A 15 -32.05 -23.50 29.80
C LYS A 15 -33.34 -24.31 29.74
N ASP A 16 -33.38 -25.40 28.97
CA ASP A 16 -34.45 -26.39 29.04
C ASP A 16 -33.89 -27.81 29.19
N GLU A 17 -34.62 -28.59 29.97
CA GLU A 17 -34.26 -29.86 30.60
C GLU A 17 -35.31 -30.92 30.21
N SER A 18 -34.89 -32.15 29.91
CA SER A 18 -35.67 -33.37 30.24
C SER A 18 -34.96 -34.65 29.76
N GLY A 19 -34.81 -35.65 30.63
CA GLY A 19 -34.98 -37.06 30.21
C GLY A 19 -34.07 -38.16 30.80
N THR A 20 -34.41 -38.61 32.01
CA THR A 20 -34.48 -40.04 32.46
C THR A 20 -33.23 -40.94 32.65
N ALA A 21 -32.94 -41.19 33.94
CA ALA A 21 -32.94 -42.48 34.68
C ALA A 21 -31.82 -43.55 34.57
N SER A 22 -31.16 -43.75 35.75
CA SER A 22 -30.90 -45.02 36.46
C SER A 22 -29.57 -45.82 36.33
N LYS A 23 -28.86 -45.85 37.49
CA LYS A 23 -28.31 -47.02 38.24
C LYS A 23 -26.83 -47.49 38.09
N THR A 24 -26.12 -47.32 39.21
CA THR A 24 -25.22 -48.24 39.98
C THR A 24 -23.77 -48.59 39.57
N LEU A 25 -22.90 -48.32 40.57
CA LEU A 25 -21.84 -49.16 41.21
C LEU A 25 -20.47 -49.41 40.54
N SER A 26 -19.46 -49.03 41.31
CA SER A 26 -18.06 -49.44 41.43
C SER A 26 -17.61 -50.76 40.77
N ALA A 27 -16.41 -50.76 40.17
CA ALA A 27 -15.21 -51.44 40.70
C ALA A 27 -14.08 -51.54 39.66
N ALA A 28 -12.87 -51.59 40.20
CA ALA A 28 -11.57 -51.68 39.54
C ALA A 28 -11.43 -52.69 38.39
N ALA A 29 -10.69 -52.28 37.34
CA ALA A 29 -10.03 -53.20 36.43
C ALA A 29 -8.65 -52.67 35.96
N ARG A 30 -7.62 -53.08 36.71
CA ARG A 30 -6.37 -53.72 36.20
C ARG A 30 -5.41 -52.90 35.31
N ARG A 31 -4.34 -52.42 35.99
CA ARG A 31 -2.89 -52.55 35.70
C ARG A 31 -2.44 -52.54 34.23
N SER A 32 -1.47 -51.66 33.89
CA SER A 32 -0.14 -52.07 33.40
C SER A 32 0.73 -50.88 32.95
N PHE A 33 1.81 -50.55 33.68
CA PHE A 33 3.22 -50.94 33.43
C PHE A 33 3.98 -50.24 32.29
N PHE A 34 3.82 -48.93 32.07
CA PHE A 34 4.88 -48.15 31.41
C PHE A 34 5.09 -46.78 32.05
N ARG A 35 5.80 -46.77 33.18
CA ARG A 35 6.50 -45.57 33.64
C ARG A 35 7.77 -45.43 32.79
N ARG A 36 7.69 -44.69 31.67
CA ARG A 36 8.88 -44.32 30.88
C ARG A 36 9.18 -42.83 31.05
N LYS A 37 10.20 -42.60 31.88
CA LYS A 37 11.17 -41.49 31.94
C LYS A 37 10.79 -40.12 31.34
N GLN A 38 10.81 -39.13 32.23
CA GLN A 38 11.33 -37.77 32.01
C GLN A 38 12.34 -37.71 30.84
N LYS A 39 12.00 -36.94 29.80
CA LYS A 39 12.95 -36.49 28.77
C LYS A 39 12.65 -35.03 28.42
N HIS A 40 13.61 -34.18 28.75
CA HIS A 40 13.83 -32.78 28.37
C HIS A 40 12.79 -32.10 27.47
N LYS A 41 12.22 -30.99 27.97
CA LYS A 41 11.73 -29.89 27.14
C LYS A 41 12.91 -29.33 26.34
N ARG A 42 12.97 -29.62 25.04
CA ARG A 42 13.74 -28.83 24.07
C ARG A 42 12.73 -28.03 23.24
N SER A 43 12.75 -26.72 23.43
CA SER A 43 12.18 -25.73 22.51
C SER A 43 12.95 -25.79 21.19
N ALA A 44 12.26 -26.04 20.08
CA ALA A 44 12.79 -25.81 18.75
C ALA A 44 11.65 -25.56 17.76
N SER A 45 11.67 -24.33 17.22
CA SER A 45 11.32 -23.88 15.88
C SER A 45 10.24 -24.65 15.11
N LYS A 46 9.10 -23.98 14.87
CA LYS A 46 8.19 -24.35 13.79
C LYS A 46 8.78 -23.77 12.50
N ASP A 47 9.25 -24.66 11.64
CA ASP A 47 9.68 -24.36 10.27
C ASP A 47 8.59 -23.66 9.47
N GLY A 48 9.03 -22.62 8.76
CA GLY A 48 8.25 -21.83 7.84
C GLY A 48 7.80 -22.61 6.61
N LYS A 49 6.50 -22.78 6.52
CA LYS A 49 5.69 -22.75 5.29
C LYS A 49 4.61 -21.73 5.66
N ASP A 50 4.47 -20.59 5.00
CA ASP A 50 4.07 -20.41 3.61
C ASP A 50 4.48 -19.00 3.13
N LEU A 51 5.20 -18.87 2.01
CA LEU A 51 5.57 -17.57 1.39
C LEU A 51 4.83 -17.31 0.06
N VAL A 52 3.74 -18.00 -0.22
CA VAL A 52 3.07 -17.86 -1.53
C VAL A 52 1.57 -17.71 -1.40
N ASP A 53 1.10 -16.68 -0.69
CA ASP A 53 -0.32 -16.28 -0.80
C ASP A 53 -0.61 -14.79 -0.54
N ALA A 54 0.36 -13.91 -0.75
CA ALA A 54 0.22 -12.47 -0.48
C ALA A 54 -0.04 -11.62 -1.74
N ILE A 55 -0.88 -12.08 -2.67
CA ILE A 55 -1.40 -11.19 -3.73
C ILE A 55 -2.87 -11.50 -4.07
N SER A 56 -3.68 -11.68 -3.03
CA SER A 56 -5.13 -11.48 -3.15
C SER A 56 -5.40 -10.02 -3.49
N THR A 57 -6.20 -9.81 -4.54
CA THR A 57 -6.62 -8.51 -5.10
C THR A 57 -7.29 -7.57 -4.07
N ASP A 58 -7.56 -8.04 -2.85
CA ASP A 58 -8.05 -7.27 -1.71
C ASP A 58 -6.98 -6.49 -0.93
N SER A 59 -5.69 -6.73 -1.21
CA SER A 59 -4.60 -5.99 -0.55
C SER A 59 -4.26 -4.71 -1.34
N LEU A 60 -5.27 -3.86 -1.51
CA LEU A 60 -5.01 -2.42 -1.61
C LEU A 60 -4.37 -2.00 -0.28
N PRO A 61 -3.37 -1.10 -0.27
CA PRO A 61 -2.79 -0.64 0.99
C PRO A 61 -3.92 -0.02 1.82
N ILE A 62 -4.36 -0.75 2.83
CA ILE A 62 -5.17 -0.21 3.93
C ILE A 62 -4.27 0.85 4.53
N MET A 63 -4.53 2.11 4.18
CA MET A 63 -3.95 3.24 4.89
C MET A 63 -4.36 3.09 6.36
N GLU A 64 -3.52 3.59 7.26
CA GLU A 64 -3.45 3.32 8.70
C GLU A 64 -4.77 3.43 9.50
N ASP A 65 -5.85 3.92 8.88
CA ASP A 65 -7.19 4.10 9.45
C ASP A 65 -8.20 2.97 9.18
N GLY A 66 -7.83 1.87 8.53
CA GLY A 66 -8.70 0.68 8.45
C GLY A 66 -9.98 0.85 7.62
N VAL A 67 -10.14 1.97 6.90
CA VAL A 67 -11.29 2.22 6.04
C VAL A 67 -11.03 1.64 4.65
N SER A 68 -11.69 0.52 4.33
CA SER A 68 -11.75 0.05 2.94
C SER A 68 -12.57 1.05 2.13
N LEU A 69 -11.89 1.88 1.33
CA LEU A 69 -12.54 2.83 0.42
C LEU A 69 -12.91 2.10 -0.88
N ALA A 70 -13.92 1.22 -0.81
CA ALA A 70 -14.52 0.63 -2.01
C ALA A 70 -14.99 1.71 -3.01
N TYR A 71 -15.32 2.89 -2.49
CA TYR A 71 -15.65 4.09 -3.26
C TYR A 71 -14.86 5.28 -2.74
N GLN A 72 -14.32 6.07 -3.66
CA GLN A 72 -13.69 7.36 -3.39
C GLN A 72 -14.64 8.48 -3.85
N ARG A 73 -14.98 9.43 -2.98
CA ARG A 73 -15.70 10.63 -3.40
C ARG A 73 -14.79 11.48 -4.29
N VAL A 74 -15.28 11.89 -5.45
CA VAL A 74 -14.55 12.71 -6.41
C VAL A 74 -15.32 13.98 -6.75
N GLN A 75 -14.61 15.00 -7.22
CA GLN A 75 -15.16 16.24 -7.73
C GLN A 75 -14.54 16.54 -9.11
N LYS A 76 -15.31 17.18 -9.99
CA LYS A 76 -14.80 17.64 -11.28
C LYS A 76 -13.87 18.83 -11.04
N VAL A 77 -12.64 18.73 -11.51
CA VAL A 77 -11.67 19.83 -11.56
C VAL A 77 -11.44 20.17 -13.02
N GLU A 78 -11.52 21.45 -13.37
CA GLU A 78 -11.17 21.91 -14.71
C GLU A 78 -9.65 22.07 -14.81
N CYS A 79 -9.05 21.45 -15.83
CA CYS A 79 -7.62 21.54 -16.10
C CYS A 79 -7.41 22.34 -17.38
N SER A 80 -6.72 23.48 -17.28
CA SER A 80 -6.39 24.35 -18.41
C SER A 80 -5.18 23.89 -19.20
N SER A 81 -4.39 22.95 -18.65
CA SER A 81 -3.17 22.44 -19.25
C SER A 81 -3.12 20.90 -19.24
N PRO A 82 -2.28 20.28 -20.08
CA PRO A 82 -2.14 18.82 -20.12
C PRO A 82 -1.67 18.26 -18.78
N ARG A 83 -2.45 17.31 -18.25
CA ARG A 83 -2.14 16.68 -16.96
C ARG A 83 -0.87 15.81 -17.06
N PRO A 84 0.01 15.78 -16.04
CA PRO A 84 1.11 14.83 -15.99
C PRO A 84 0.62 13.38 -16.00
N VAL A 85 1.46 12.44 -16.41
CA VAL A 85 1.13 11.03 -16.53
C VAL A 85 2.13 10.20 -15.74
N LEU A 86 1.63 9.35 -14.85
CA LEU A 86 2.40 8.39 -14.08
C LEU A 86 1.99 6.97 -14.48
N VAL A 87 2.92 6.22 -15.07
CA VAL A 87 2.72 4.81 -15.42
C VAL A 87 3.40 3.94 -14.37
N LEU A 88 2.66 2.99 -13.82
CA LEU A 88 3.11 2.04 -12.80
C LEU A 88 2.93 0.61 -13.30
N GLY A 89 3.78 -0.31 -12.85
CA GLY A 89 3.73 -1.74 -13.22
C GLY A 89 4.90 -2.20 -14.09
N PRO A 90 4.79 -3.36 -14.76
CA PRO A 90 5.83 -3.85 -15.67
C PRO A 90 5.95 -3.01 -16.94
N LEU A 91 7.14 -3.00 -17.55
CA LEU A 91 7.43 -2.35 -18.85
C LEU A 91 7.18 -0.83 -18.88
N VAL A 92 7.25 -0.14 -17.74
CA VAL A 92 7.02 1.32 -17.65
C VAL A 92 7.88 2.12 -18.63
N GLU A 93 9.17 1.83 -18.71
CA GLU A 93 10.08 2.57 -19.59
C GLU A 93 9.77 2.35 -21.08
N ALA A 94 9.48 1.11 -21.48
CA ALA A 94 9.08 0.82 -22.85
C ALA A 94 7.78 1.55 -23.26
N ASN A 95 6.80 1.62 -22.34
CA ASN A 95 5.58 2.39 -22.58
C ASN A 95 5.84 3.90 -22.69
N LYS A 96 6.70 4.45 -21.83
CA LYS A 96 7.09 5.87 -21.91
C LYS A 96 7.82 6.18 -23.23
N ASP A 97 8.74 5.30 -23.66
CA ASP A 97 9.44 5.44 -24.94
C ASP A 97 8.47 5.41 -26.12
N MET A 98 7.51 4.48 -26.09
CA MET A 98 6.48 4.38 -27.12
C MET A 98 5.63 5.66 -27.18
N LEU A 99 5.18 6.21 -26.04
CA LEU A 99 4.40 7.45 -25.99
C LEU A 99 5.14 8.65 -26.60
N VAL A 100 6.43 8.80 -26.27
CA VAL A 100 7.25 9.88 -26.83
C VAL A 100 7.47 9.69 -28.34
N LYS A 101 7.66 8.44 -28.78
CA LYS A 101 7.94 8.11 -30.18
C LYS A 101 6.71 8.26 -31.07
N GLU A 102 5.54 7.78 -30.64
CA GLU A 102 4.33 7.76 -31.46
C GLU A 102 3.57 9.08 -31.47
N ALA A 103 3.69 9.87 -30.40
CA ALA A 103 3.04 11.17 -30.29
C ALA A 103 4.06 12.25 -29.87
N PRO A 104 5.06 12.55 -30.74
CA PRO A 104 6.04 13.57 -30.46
C PRO A 104 5.36 14.94 -30.29
N GLY A 105 5.81 15.72 -29.31
CA GLY A 105 5.22 17.02 -28.98
C GLY A 105 3.94 16.96 -28.14
N ARG A 106 3.39 15.76 -27.86
CA ARG A 106 2.31 15.59 -26.88
C ARG A 106 2.79 15.06 -25.54
N PHE A 107 3.88 14.30 -25.53
CA PHE A 107 4.48 13.72 -24.33
C PHE A 107 5.94 14.14 -24.21
N CYS A 108 6.35 14.47 -22.99
CA CYS A 108 7.74 14.79 -22.68
C CYS A 108 8.15 14.12 -21.38
N ARG A 109 9.35 13.53 -21.36
CA ARG A 109 9.92 12.88 -20.16
C ARG A 109 10.35 13.93 -19.14
N CYS A 110 9.88 13.80 -17.91
CA CYS A 110 10.40 14.58 -16.79
C CYS A 110 11.71 13.95 -16.33
N LEU A 111 12.84 14.58 -16.66
CA LEU A 111 14.14 14.12 -16.20
C LEU A 111 14.37 14.63 -14.76
N PRO A 112 14.79 13.76 -13.82
CA PRO A 112 15.18 14.20 -12.49
C PRO A 112 16.38 15.16 -12.55
N GLU A 113 16.35 16.21 -11.76
CA GLU A 113 17.44 17.15 -11.59
C GLU A 113 18.47 16.59 -10.60
N VAL A 114 19.75 16.63 -10.95
CA VAL A 114 20.83 16.19 -10.05
C VAL A 114 21.18 17.34 -9.10
N MET A 115 21.00 17.11 -7.80
CA MET A 115 21.23 18.13 -6.77
C MET A 115 22.19 17.63 -5.68
N LYS A 116 23.21 18.44 -5.40
CA LYS A 116 24.13 18.25 -4.26
C LYS A 116 23.63 19.08 -3.08
N ALA A 117 22.92 18.45 -2.16
CA ALA A 117 22.37 19.10 -0.97
C ALA A 117 22.49 18.17 0.25
N SER A 118 22.33 18.74 1.45
CA SER A 118 22.21 17.94 2.67
C SER A 118 20.86 17.24 2.71
N GLN A 119 20.78 16.12 3.44
CA GLN A 119 19.51 15.41 3.68
C GLN A 119 18.44 16.34 4.26
N GLN A 120 18.81 17.21 5.20
CA GLN A 120 17.91 18.19 5.82
C GLN A 120 17.36 19.21 4.80
N ALA A 121 18.15 19.60 3.80
CA ALA A 121 17.70 20.50 2.75
C ALA A 121 16.69 19.81 1.82
N ILE A 122 16.89 18.52 1.50
CA ILE A 122 15.93 17.71 0.74
C ILE A 122 14.61 17.58 1.51
N GLU A 123 14.67 17.21 2.79
CA GLU A 123 13.49 17.05 3.64
C GLU A 123 12.71 18.35 3.79
N ARG A 124 13.41 19.48 3.94
CA ARG A 124 12.78 20.80 3.95
C ARG A 124 12.11 21.11 2.61
N GLY A 125 12.78 20.87 1.48
CA GLY A 125 12.19 21.11 0.17
C GLY A 125 10.98 20.22 -0.13
N VAL A 126 10.91 19.01 0.42
CA VAL A 126 9.71 18.16 0.37
C VAL A 126 8.59 18.75 1.22
N LYS A 127 8.90 19.19 2.45
CA LYS A 127 7.93 19.82 3.37
C LYS A 127 7.33 21.10 2.79
N ASP A 128 8.17 21.90 2.14
CA ASP A 128 7.77 23.16 1.50
C ASP A 128 7.14 22.93 0.11
N CYS A 129 6.90 21.67 -0.27
CA CYS A 129 6.32 21.27 -1.56
C CYS A 129 7.10 21.79 -2.79
N VAL A 130 8.40 22.05 -2.64
CA VAL A 130 9.30 22.38 -3.75
C VAL A 130 9.69 21.11 -4.50
N PHE A 131 9.93 20.01 -3.76
CA PHE A 131 10.28 18.70 -4.31
C PHE A 131 9.09 17.74 -4.23
N ILE A 132 8.66 17.29 -5.41
CA ILE A 132 7.62 16.27 -5.56
C ILE A 132 8.17 14.88 -5.26
N ASP A 133 9.40 14.57 -5.63
CA ASP A 133 10.03 13.31 -5.26
C ASP A 133 11.56 13.44 -5.26
N PHE A 134 12.24 12.51 -4.58
CA PHE A 134 13.69 12.43 -4.60
C PHE A 134 14.19 10.99 -4.48
N LYS A 135 15.32 10.70 -5.13
CA LYS A 135 16.06 9.43 -5.00
C LYS A 135 17.48 9.75 -4.54
N ARG A 136 17.87 9.21 -3.38
CA ARG A 136 19.24 9.37 -2.86
C ARG A 136 20.21 8.54 -3.69
N ARG A 137 21.29 9.16 -4.14
CA ARG A 137 22.43 8.53 -4.83
C ARG A 137 23.70 8.65 -3.99
N SER A 138 24.79 8.11 -4.52
CA SER A 138 26.12 8.31 -3.95
C SER A 138 26.54 9.78 -4.11
N GLY A 139 26.45 10.56 -3.04
CA GLY A 139 26.93 11.94 -2.98
C GLY A 139 26.02 13.02 -3.61
N HIS A 140 24.82 12.66 -4.08
CA HIS A 140 23.82 13.59 -4.62
C HIS A 140 22.41 13.00 -4.52
N PHE A 141 21.42 13.79 -4.90
CA PHE A 141 20.02 13.40 -5.00
C PHE A 141 19.51 13.67 -6.42
N ASP A 142 18.75 12.73 -6.96
CA ASP A 142 17.93 12.95 -8.15
C ASP A 142 16.59 13.49 -7.65
N VAL A 143 16.21 14.73 -8.00
CA VAL A 143 14.98 15.36 -7.51
C VAL A 143 14.01 15.66 -8.65
N THR A 144 12.73 15.45 -8.41
CA THR A 144 11.65 15.93 -9.27
C THR A 144 11.04 17.15 -8.62
N THR A 145 11.11 18.30 -9.28
CA THR A 145 10.66 19.58 -8.74
C THR A 145 9.26 19.93 -9.25
N VAL A 146 8.52 20.77 -8.53
CA VAL A 146 7.27 21.34 -9.07
C VAL A 146 7.53 22.17 -10.31
N ALA A 147 8.67 22.87 -10.34
CA ALA A 147 9.05 23.73 -11.45
C ALA A 147 9.23 22.94 -12.75
N SER A 148 9.95 21.81 -12.73
CA SER A 148 10.19 21.01 -13.93
C SER A 148 8.90 20.42 -14.52
N ILE A 149 7.95 20.01 -13.65
CA ILE A 149 6.65 19.53 -14.10
C ILE A 149 5.84 20.64 -14.77
N LYS A 150 5.82 21.83 -14.17
CA LYS A 150 5.10 22.99 -14.72
C LYS A 150 5.71 23.45 -16.04
N GLU A 151 7.03 23.52 -16.14
CA GLU A 151 7.72 23.92 -17.38
C GLU A 151 7.34 23.02 -18.57
N ILE A 152 7.24 21.71 -18.36
CA ILE A 152 6.80 20.78 -19.42
C ILE A 152 5.32 21.00 -19.75
N THR A 153 4.49 21.18 -18.74
CA THR A 153 3.05 21.34 -18.88
C THR A 153 2.68 22.66 -19.60
N GLU A 154 3.44 23.73 -19.36
CA GLU A 154 3.31 25.03 -20.01
C GLU A 154 3.64 24.99 -21.50
N LYS A 155 4.42 24.00 -21.95
CA LYS A 155 4.70 23.72 -23.37
C LYS A 155 3.61 22.87 -24.03
N ASP A 156 2.42 22.80 -23.43
CA ASP A 156 1.28 21.99 -23.89
C ASP A 156 1.62 20.50 -24.06
N CYS A 157 2.48 19.97 -23.19
CA CYS A 157 2.91 18.57 -23.19
C CYS A 157 2.49 17.84 -21.91
N HIS A 158 2.05 16.58 -22.05
CA HIS A 158 1.92 15.66 -20.92
C HIS A 158 3.29 15.30 -20.36
N CYS A 159 3.51 15.67 -19.11
CA CYS A 159 4.73 15.36 -18.37
C CYS A 159 4.75 13.89 -17.90
N LEU A 160 5.61 13.05 -18.49
CA LEU A 160 5.80 11.66 -18.08
C LEU A 160 6.68 11.60 -16.83
N LEU A 161 6.09 11.22 -15.71
CA LEU A 161 6.72 11.24 -14.39
C LEU A 161 7.46 9.93 -14.07
N ASP A 162 8.55 10.05 -13.31
CA ASP A 162 9.24 8.94 -12.64
C ASP A 162 9.32 9.21 -11.13
N ILE A 163 8.17 9.11 -10.48
CA ILE A 163 8.01 9.34 -9.03
C ILE A 163 7.42 8.11 -8.36
N ALA A 164 7.70 7.96 -7.06
CA ALA A 164 7.08 6.92 -6.25
C ALA A 164 5.57 7.21 -5.98
N PRO A 165 4.72 6.20 -5.78
CA PRO A 165 3.27 6.41 -5.60
C PRO A 165 2.90 7.35 -4.45
N HIS A 166 3.65 7.34 -3.35
CA HIS A 166 3.41 8.25 -2.21
C HIS A 166 3.65 9.74 -2.56
N ALA A 167 4.34 10.04 -3.67
CA ALA A 167 4.52 11.41 -4.15
C ALA A 167 3.26 11.99 -4.82
N ILE A 168 2.25 11.17 -5.14
CA ILE A 168 0.99 11.64 -5.74
C ILE A 168 0.27 12.61 -4.79
N GLU A 169 0.29 12.37 -3.49
CA GLU A 169 -0.31 13.26 -2.50
C GLU A 169 0.36 14.65 -2.51
N ARG A 170 1.68 14.68 -2.73
CA ARG A 170 2.45 15.93 -2.87
C ARG A 170 2.13 16.68 -4.16
N LEU A 171 1.79 15.98 -5.24
CA LEU A 171 1.28 16.61 -6.46
C LEU A 171 -0.10 17.25 -6.20
N HIS A 172 -0.99 16.54 -5.51
CA HIS A 172 -2.32 17.04 -5.18
C HIS A 172 -2.29 18.29 -4.29
N SER A 173 -1.35 18.36 -3.33
CA SER A 173 -1.21 19.55 -2.45
C SER A 173 -0.84 20.83 -3.21
N VAL A 174 -0.20 20.70 -4.37
CA VAL A 174 0.15 21.81 -5.27
C VAL A 174 -0.78 21.94 -6.48
N HIS A 175 -1.97 21.32 -6.42
CA HIS A 175 -3.01 21.36 -7.46
C HIS A 175 -2.56 20.78 -8.82
N ILE A 176 -1.63 19.83 -8.80
CA ILE A 176 -1.24 19.05 -9.97
C ILE A 176 -1.90 17.68 -9.84
N TYR A 177 -2.82 17.37 -10.75
CA TYR A 177 -3.59 16.12 -10.69
C TYR A 177 -3.15 15.17 -11.81
N PRO A 178 -2.21 14.23 -11.57
CA PRO A 178 -1.70 13.35 -12.62
C PRO A 178 -2.77 12.36 -13.11
N ILE A 179 -2.60 11.86 -14.33
CA ILE A 179 -3.26 10.66 -14.83
C ILE A 179 -2.40 9.48 -14.37
N VAL A 180 -2.94 8.62 -13.51
CA VAL A 180 -2.21 7.46 -12.96
C VAL A 180 -2.73 6.20 -13.65
N ILE A 181 -1.81 5.46 -14.29
CA ILE A 181 -2.12 4.23 -15.03
C ILE A 181 -1.31 3.10 -14.40
N PHE A 182 -2.00 2.10 -13.83
CA PHE A 182 -1.35 0.88 -13.34
C PHE A 182 -1.56 -0.26 -14.35
N ILE A 183 -0.46 -0.74 -14.93
CA ILE A 183 -0.47 -1.85 -15.89
C ILE A 183 -0.31 -3.16 -15.10
N ARG A 184 -1.40 -3.95 -15.06
CA ARG A 184 -1.43 -5.26 -14.41
C ARG A 184 -1.52 -6.37 -15.44
N TYR A 185 -0.61 -7.34 -15.36
CA TYR A 185 -0.69 -8.59 -16.11
C TYR A 185 -1.38 -9.67 -15.27
N LYS A 186 -2.10 -10.60 -15.92
CA LYS A 186 -2.79 -11.69 -15.20
C LYS A 186 -1.78 -12.68 -14.60
N ASN A 187 -0.65 -12.86 -15.26
CA ASN A 187 0.44 -13.73 -14.80
C ASN A 187 1.78 -13.27 -15.37
N ALA A 188 2.88 -13.72 -14.76
CA ALA A 188 4.24 -13.36 -15.16
C ALA A 188 4.60 -13.82 -16.58
N LYS A 189 3.99 -14.90 -17.09
CA LYS A 189 4.25 -15.43 -18.45
C LYS A 189 3.80 -14.48 -19.56
N GLN A 190 2.94 -13.52 -19.24
CA GLN A 190 2.48 -12.50 -20.19
C GLN A 190 3.42 -11.30 -20.29
N ILE A 191 4.35 -11.13 -19.36
CA ILE A 191 5.36 -10.07 -19.42
C ILE A 191 6.43 -10.54 -20.39
N LYS A 192 6.54 -9.87 -21.54
CA LYS A 192 7.50 -10.16 -22.60
C LYS A 192 8.35 -8.94 -22.88
#